data_AF-A0AAD2QG13-F1
#
_entry.id   AF-A0AAD2QG13-F1
#
_cell.length_a   1.000
_cell.length_b   1.000
_cell.length_c   1.000
_cell.angle_alpha   90.00
_cell.angle_beta   90.00
_cell.angle_gamma   90.00
#
_symmetry.space_group_name_H-M   'P 1'
#
loop_
_entity.id
_entity.type
_entity.pdbx_description
1 polymer ?
#
loop_
_entity_poly.entity_id
_entity_poly.type
_entity_poly.pdbx_seq_one_letter_code
_entity_poly.pdbx_strand_id
1 'polypeptide(L)'
;MYVVKSANDGGNSLFLSSSDIVNQLSKTETGKKHLKTLTGNLYPFKAPASFDKKQGVRWGNILSVNTQMIRFRSDCIYKGIEENRNKVSKEMVLALDYLVKIIKNASDIQEFSAQDDGLIIIDNVNGLHAGTDYTDKNRHYIRARITV
;
A
#
# COMPACT_ATOMS: atom_id res chain seq x y z
N MET A 1 -14.03 4.93 7.56
CA MET A 1 -13.58 6.22 8.11
C MET A 1 -14.76 7.15 8.06
N TYR A 2 -15.17 7.68 9.20
CA TYR A 2 -16.20 8.71 9.28
C TYR A 2 -15.53 10.09 9.24
N VAL A 3 -16.07 10.98 8.40
CA VAL A 3 -15.53 12.31 8.16
C VAL A 3 -16.25 13.29 9.09
N VAL A 4 -15.61 13.64 10.21
CA VAL A 4 -16.16 14.65 11.13
C VAL A 4 -16.01 16.04 10.51
N LYS A 5 -14.86 16.28 9.85
CA LYS A 5 -14.57 17.50 9.11
C LYS A 5 -13.58 17.19 7.98
N SER A 6 -13.98 17.49 6.76
CA SER A 6 -13.14 17.49 5.56
C SER A 6 -12.11 18.63 5.62
N ALA A 7 -11.05 18.53 4.82
CA ALA A 7 -10.11 19.64 4.68
C ALA A 7 -10.69 20.71 3.76
N ASN A 8 -10.40 21.98 4.06
CA ASN A 8 -10.73 23.08 3.16
C ASN A 8 -9.80 23.15 1.94
N ASP A 9 -8.64 22.49 1.99
CA ASP A 9 -7.65 22.44 0.91
C ASP A 9 -7.18 20.99 0.68
N GLY A 10 -7.19 20.52 -0.57
CA GLY A 10 -6.74 19.16 -0.89
C GLY A 10 -7.42 18.08 -0.04
N GLY A 11 -6.65 17.11 0.46
CA GLY A 11 -7.14 16.07 1.38
C GLY A 11 -8.13 15.08 0.77
N ASN A 12 -8.20 15.03 -0.56
CA ASN A 12 -8.98 14.06 -1.32
C ASN A 12 -8.48 12.65 -1.01
N SER A 13 -9.39 11.70 -0.97
CA SER A 13 -9.06 10.30 -0.74
C SER A 13 -8.68 9.65 -2.06
N LEU A 14 -7.64 8.84 -2.02
CA LEU A 14 -7.09 8.13 -3.17
C LEU A 14 -7.24 6.63 -2.94
N PHE A 15 -7.67 5.91 -3.96
CA PHE A 15 -7.72 4.46 -3.97
C PHE A 15 -7.10 3.88 -5.24
N LEU A 16 -6.27 2.86 -5.08
CA LEU A 16 -5.68 2.10 -6.17
C LEU A 16 -5.91 0.61 -5.90
N SER A 17 -6.66 -0.05 -6.78
CA SER A 17 -6.96 -1.47 -6.61
C SER A 17 -5.71 -2.34 -6.87
N SER A 18 -5.63 -3.49 -6.21
CA SER A 18 -4.60 -4.49 -6.49
C SER A 18 -4.68 -5.01 -7.93
N SER A 19 -5.90 -5.12 -8.49
CA SER A 19 -6.13 -5.51 -9.87
C SER A 19 -5.51 -4.53 -10.86
N ASP A 20 -5.63 -3.22 -10.62
CA ASP A 20 -5.02 -2.22 -11.49
C ASP A 20 -3.49 -2.28 -11.43
N ILE A 21 -2.94 -2.50 -10.24
CA ILE A 21 -1.49 -2.72 -10.04
C ILE A 21 -1.02 -3.96 -10.81
N VAL A 22 -1.73 -5.09 -10.71
CA VAL A 22 -1.41 -6.33 -11.43
C VAL A 22 -1.51 -6.12 -12.94
N ASN A 23 -2.56 -5.42 -13.40
CA ASN A 23 -2.76 -5.10 -14.81
C ASN A 23 -1.59 -4.27 -15.34
N GLN A 24 -1.17 -3.22 -14.62
CA GLN A 24 -0.03 -2.39 -14.99
C GLN A 24 1.29 -3.18 -15.02
N LEU A 25 1.56 -4.02 -14.02
CA LEU A 25 2.73 -4.90 -14.02
C LEU A 25 2.71 -5.87 -15.21
N SER A 26 1.53 -6.32 -15.64
CA SER A 26 1.40 -7.31 -16.72
C SER A 26 1.53 -6.72 -18.13
N LYS A 27 1.59 -5.38 -18.27
CA LYS A 27 1.69 -4.70 -19.59
C LYS A 27 3.01 -4.97 -20.31
N THR A 28 4.10 -5.24 -19.59
CA THR A 28 5.44 -5.42 -20.17
C THR A 28 6.07 -6.73 -19.72
N GLU A 29 7.00 -7.27 -20.51
CA GLU A 29 7.72 -8.49 -20.14
C GLU A 29 8.57 -8.30 -18.88
N THR A 30 9.18 -7.12 -18.72
CA THR A 30 9.88 -6.73 -17.49
C THR A 30 8.95 -6.72 -16.29
N GLY A 31 7.77 -6.11 -16.43
CA GLY A 31 6.77 -6.07 -15.36
C GLY A 31 6.24 -7.46 -14.99
N LYS A 32 6.00 -8.35 -15.97
CA LYS A 32 5.62 -9.76 -15.73
C LYS A 32 6.68 -10.52 -14.93
N LYS A 33 7.96 -10.31 -15.22
CA LYS A 33 9.07 -10.89 -14.44
C LYS A 33 9.03 -10.41 -12.99
N HIS A 34 8.86 -9.10 -12.77
CA HIS A 34 8.73 -8.56 -11.42
C HIS A 34 7.47 -9.04 -10.70
N LEU A 35 6.34 -9.16 -11.41
CA LEU A 35 5.11 -9.73 -10.86
C LEU A 35 5.31 -11.17 -10.37
N LYS A 36 6.01 -12.00 -11.14
CA LYS A 36 6.37 -13.37 -10.72
C LYS A 36 7.23 -13.35 -9.46
N THR A 37 8.20 -12.45 -9.36
CA THR A 37 9.03 -12.30 -8.15
C THR A 37 8.22 -11.83 -6.94
N LEU A 38 7.38 -10.82 -7.10
CA LEU A 38 6.56 -10.25 -6.02
C LEU A 38 5.56 -11.26 -5.43
N THR A 39 5.00 -12.11 -6.29
CA THR A 39 3.98 -13.10 -5.91
C THR A 39 4.59 -14.41 -5.41
N GLY A 40 5.76 -14.80 -5.92
CA GLY A 40 6.46 -16.04 -5.57
C GLY A 40 7.34 -15.98 -4.33
N ASN A 41 7.52 -14.82 -3.70
CA ASN A 41 8.43 -14.66 -2.55
C ASN A 41 7.73 -14.06 -1.33
N LEU A 42 8.23 -14.43 -0.14
CA LEU A 42 7.90 -13.76 1.11
C LEU A 42 8.89 -12.62 1.32
N TYR A 43 8.37 -11.45 1.67
CA TYR A 43 9.16 -10.26 2.00
C TYR A 43 9.16 -10.00 3.50
N PRO A 44 10.27 -9.51 4.06
CA PRO A 44 10.33 -9.09 5.45
C PRO A 44 9.64 -7.73 5.65
N PHE A 45 8.78 -7.65 6.65
CA PHE A 45 8.12 -6.43 7.10
C PHE A 45 8.54 -6.12 8.52
N LYS A 46 9.12 -4.94 8.74
CA LYS A 46 9.35 -4.40 10.07
C LYS A 46 8.29 -3.35 10.40
N ALA A 47 7.40 -3.69 11.34
CA ALA A 47 6.38 -2.75 11.79
C ALA A 47 7.01 -1.57 12.56
N PRO A 48 6.45 -0.35 12.48
CA PRO A 48 6.93 0.77 13.28
C PRO A 48 6.71 0.52 14.78
N ALA A 49 7.57 1.13 15.61
CA ALA A 49 7.53 1.03 17.07
C ALA A 49 6.16 1.39 17.67
N SER A 50 5.44 2.32 17.05
CA SER A 50 4.10 2.75 17.47
C SER A 50 3.04 1.65 17.33
N PHE A 51 3.28 0.63 16.52
CA PHE A 51 2.36 -0.49 16.30
C PHE A 51 2.84 -1.79 16.97
N ASP A 52 4.15 -2.03 17.02
CA ASP A 52 4.73 -3.21 17.66
C ASP A 52 5.99 -2.82 18.43
N LYS A 53 5.89 -2.79 19.77
CA LYS A 53 7.02 -2.44 20.64
C LYS A 53 8.19 -3.42 20.51
N LYS A 54 7.92 -4.68 20.14
CA LYS A 54 8.98 -5.69 19.94
C LYS A 54 9.69 -5.51 18.59
N GLN A 55 9.06 -4.78 17.66
CA GLN A 55 9.56 -4.49 16.31
C GLN A 55 10.10 -5.73 15.56
N GLY A 56 9.49 -6.89 15.79
CA GLY A 56 9.90 -8.13 15.14
C GLY A 56 9.65 -8.08 13.63
N VAL A 57 10.57 -8.67 12.86
CA VAL A 57 10.40 -8.82 11.41
C VAL A 57 9.42 -9.96 11.14
N ARG A 58 8.37 -9.68 10.38
CA ARG A 58 7.39 -10.68 9.92
C ARG A 58 7.55 -10.90 8.42
N TRP A 59 7.52 -12.15 7.99
CA TRP A 59 7.62 -12.49 6.57
C TRP A 59 6.22 -12.71 5.97
N GLY A 60 5.98 -12.20 4.77
CA GLY A 60 4.68 -12.35 4.11
C GLY A 60 4.71 -11.97 2.63
N ASN A 61 3.68 -12.35 1.87
CA ASN A 61 3.54 -11.91 0.49
C ASN A 61 3.19 -10.41 0.43
N ILE A 62 3.78 -9.69 -0.52
CA ILE A 62 3.37 -8.32 -0.84
C ILE A 62 2.12 -8.32 -1.71
N LEU A 63 2.03 -9.24 -2.66
CA LEU A 63 0.99 -9.28 -3.68
C LEU A 63 0.57 -10.72 -3.94
N SER A 64 -0.73 -10.95 -4.10
CA SER A 64 -1.30 -12.24 -4.50
C SER A 64 -2.30 -12.00 -5.63
N VAL A 65 -2.04 -12.62 -6.80
CA VAL A 65 -2.94 -12.53 -7.95
C VAL A 65 -4.22 -13.32 -7.71
N ASN A 66 -4.12 -14.51 -7.10
CA ASN A 66 -5.26 -15.41 -6.88
C ASN A 66 -6.30 -14.81 -5.92
N THR A 67 -5.83 -14.16 -4.85
CA THR A 67 -6.72 -13.55 -3.85
C THR A 67 -6.89 -12.06 -4.04
N GLN A 68 -6.29 -11.49 -5.09
CA GLN A 68 -6.22 -10.04 -5.35
C GLN A 68 -5.78 -9.22 -4.13
N MET A 69 -4.95 -9.80 -3.25
CA MET A 69 -4.51 -9.11 -2.04
C MET A 69 -3.25 -8.30 -2.33
N ILE A 70 -3.18 -7.11 -1.74
CA ILE A 70 -1.93 -6.35 -1.62
C ILE A 70 -1.66 -5.97 -0.15
N ARG A 71 -0.41 -6.22 0.30
CA ARG A 71 0.12 -5.77 1.59
C ARG A 71 1.32 -4.89 1.32
N PHE A 72 1.11 -3.58 1.34
CA PHE A 72 2.14 -2.64 0.94
C PHE A 72 2.30 -1.48 1.93
N ARG A 73 3.51 -1.42 2.49
CA ARG A 73 4.05 -0.29 3.25
C ARG A 73 5.55 -0.28 2.95
N SER A 74 5.93 0.45 1.90
CA SER A 74 7.29 0.41 1.36
C SER A 74 8.33 0.67 2.45
N ASP A 75 8.09 1.65 3.33
CA ASP A 75 8.92 1.95 4.50
C ASP A 75 9.18 0.72 5.40
N CYS A 76 8.15 -0.06 5.68
CA CYS A 76 8.23 -1.25 6.54
C CYS A 76 8.94 -2.40 5.83
N ILE A 77 8.75 -2.53 4.51
CA ILE A 77 9.38 -3.58 3.70
C ILE A 77 10.87 -3.29 3.57
N TYR A 78 11.26 -2.07 3.19
CA TYR A 78 12.68 -1.70 3.06
C TYR A 78 13.43 -1.85 4.37
N LYS A 79 12.86 -1.44 5.51
CA LYS A 79 13.45 -1.67 6.84
C LYS A 79 13.60 -3.16 7.15
N GLY A 80 12.59 -3.97 6.81
CA GLY A 80 12.67 -5.42 6.97
C GLY A 80 13.79 -6.04 6.12
N ILE A 81 13.96 -5.58 4.88
CA ILE A 81 15.01 -6.02 3.97
C ILE A 81 16.38 -5.62 4.52
N GLU A 82 16.52 -4.39 5.02
CA GLU A 82 17.77 -3.90 5.59
C GLU A 82 18.29 -4.77 6.75
N GLU A 83 17.40 -5.26 7.61
CA GLU A 83 17.76 -6.15 8.72
C GLU A 83 17.95 -7.62 8.31
N ASN A 84 17.57 -7.98 7.08
CA ASN A 84 17.61 -9.35 6.57
C ASN A 84 18.27 -9.43 5.19
N ARG A 85 19.23 -8.56 4.87
CA ARG A 85 19.86 -8.47 3.54
C ARG A 85 20.38 -9.83 3.05
N ASN A 86 20.92 -10.66 3.94
CA ASN A 86 21.45 -11.98 3.60
C ASN A 86 20.38 -13.01 3.18
N LYS A 87 19.09 -12.71 3.43
CA LYS A 87 17.94 -13.58 3.13
C LYS A 87 17.06 -13.04 2.00
N VAL A 88 17.40 -11.88 1.44
CA VAL A 88 16.63 -11.22 0.39
C VAL A 88 17.50 -11.14 -0.86
N SER A 89 17.00 -11.67 -1.98
CA SER A 89 17.73 -11.64 -3.23
C SER A 89 17.73 -10.25 -3.87
N LYS A 90 18.67 -10.00 -4.78
CA LYS A 90 18.73 -8.75 -5.55
C LYS A 90 17.46 -8.57 -6.40
N GLU A 91 16.94 -9.65 -6.95
CA GLU A 91 15.73 -9.68 -7.78
C GLU A 91 14.50 -9.26 -6.96
N MET A 92 14.42 -9.66 -5.69
CA MET A 92 13.35 -9.25 -4.79
C MET A 92 13.35 -7.73 -4.56
N VAL A 93 14.53 -7.14 -4.34
CA VAL A 93 14.68 -5.68 -4.17
C VAL A 93 14.32 -4.95 -5.45
N LEU A 94 14.83 -5.39 -6.60
CA LEU A 94 14.49 -4.80 -7.90
C LEU A 94 12.99 -4.88 -8.20
N ALA A 95 12.34 -5.98 -7.85
CA ALA A 95 10.90 -6.12 -8.03
C ALA A 95 10.09 -5.20 -7.10
N LEU A 96 10.53 -5.00 -5.86
CA LEU A 96 9.94 -4.03 -4.94
C LEU A 96 10.09 -2.60 -5.47
N ASP A 97 11.28 -2.22 -5.94
CA ASP A 97 11.55 -0.90 -6.51
C ASP A 97 10.68 -0.65 -7.75
N TYR A 98 10.51 -1.67 -8.59
CA TYR A 98 9.63 -1.60 -9.75
C TYR A 98 8.17 -1.42 -9.34
N LEU A 99 7.69 -2.17 -8.34
CA LEU A 99 6.34 -2.00 -7.79
C LEU A 99 6.11 -0.59 -7.23
N VAL A 100 7.08 -0.04 -6.47
CA VAL A 100 7.01 1.33 -5.96
C VAL A 100 6.87 2.34 -7.10
N LYS A 101 7.62 2.16 -8.19
CA LYS A 101 7.52 3.03 -9.38
C LYS A 101 6.15 2.91 -10.06
N ILE A 102 5.61 1.70 -10.18
CA ILE A 102 4.26 1.48 -10.74
C ILE A 102 3.21 2.19 -9.89
N ILE A 103 3.22 2.00 -8.56
CA ILE A 103 2.25 2.63 -7.66
C ILE A 103 2.35 4.17 -7.72
N LYS A 104 3.57 4.73 -7.71
CA LYS A 104 3.76 6.19 -7.76
C LYS A 104 3.32 6.84 -9.07
N ASN A 105 3.39 6.11 -10.18
CA ASN A 105 3.06 6.60 -11.51
C ASN A 105 1.73 6.02 -12.03
N ALA A 106 0.90 5.45 -11.16
CA ALA A 106 -0.33 4.81 -11.55
C ALA A 106 -1.31 5.85 -12.12
N SER A 107 -1.81 5.58 -13.34
CA SER A 107 -2.83 6.41 -13.99
C SER A 107 -4.25 6.12 -13.49
N ASP A 108 -4.46 4.93 -12.93
CA ASP A 108 -5.78 4.38 -12.61
C ASP A 108 -6.19 4.65 -11.15
N ILE A 109 -5.62 5.72 -10.54
CA ILE A 109 -5.95 6.11 -9.17
C ILE A 109 -7.34 6.74 -9.17
N GLN A 110 -8.23 6.17 -8.36
CA GLN A 110 -9.54 6.75 -8.09
C GLN A 110 -9.37 7.82 -7.03
N GLU A 111 -9.64 9.07 -7.40
CA GLU A 111 -9.66 10.21 -6.49
C GLU A 111 -11.10 10.63 -6.21
N PHE A 112 -11.43 10.82 -4.93
CA PHE A 112 -12.75 11.26 -4.51
C PHE A 112 -12.67 12.17 -3.29
N SER A 113 -13.56 13.16 -3.25
CA SER A 113 -13.64 14.08 -2.13
C SER A 113 -14.34 13.43 -0.93
N ALA A 114 -13.88 13.80 0.26
CA ALA A 114 -14.55 13.45 1.49
C ALA A 114 -15.50 14.58 1.87
N GLN A 115 -16.76 14.26 2.09
CA GLN A 115 -17.75 15.22 2.55
C GLN A 115 -17.88 15.13 4.07
N ASP A 116 -18.15 16.26 4.74
CA ASP A 116 -18.54 16.28 6.15
C ASP A 116 -19.74 15.34 6.37
N ASP A 117 -19.72 14.62 7.49
CA ASP A 117 -20.64 13.52 7.83
C ASP A 117 -20.64 12.34 6.85
N GLY A 118 -19.70 12.31 5.92
CA GLY A 118 -19.51 11.21 4.99
C GLY A 118 -18.90 9.96 5.64
N LEU A 119 -19.23 8.80 5.08
CA LEU A 119 -18.61 7.52 5.43
C LEU A 119 -17.82 6.95 4.26
N ILE A 120 -16.52 6.76 4.46
CA ILE A 120 -15.61 6.13 3.49
C ILE A 120 -15.32 4.70 3.94
N ILE A 121 -15.68 3.71 3.12
CA ILE A 121 -15.38 2.29 3.34
C ILE A 121 -14.33 1.87 2.31
N ILE A 122 -13.21 1.33 2.79
CA ILE A 122 -12.11 0.87 1.95
C ILE A 122 -11.86 -0.61 2.22
N ASP A 123 -11.79 -1.39 1.15
CA ASP A 123 -11.23 -2.74 1.20
C ASP A 123 -9.70 -2.67 1.32
N ASN A 124 -9.21 -2.78 2.56
CA ASN A 124 -7.78 -2.72 2.87
C ASN A 124 -7.03 -4.01 2.50
N VAL A 125 -7.70 -5.04 2.01
CA VAL A 125 -7.07 -6.28 1.52
C VAL A 125 -6.77 -6.13 0.03
N ASN A 126 -7.72 -5.59 -0.72
CA ASN A 126 -7.70 -5.59 -2.19
C ASN A 126 -7.29 -4.26 -2.82
N GLY A 127 -6.76 -3.32 -2.04
CA GLY A 127 -6.25 -2.07 -2.58
C GLY A 127 -5.44 -1.25 -1.60
N LEU A 128 -4.87 -0.17 -2.14
CA LEU A 128 -4.12 0.83 -1.42
C LEU A 128 -4.97 2.08 -1.28
N HIS A 129 -4.86 2.73 -0.13
CA HIS A 129 -5.53 3.99 0.14
C HIS A 129 -4.54 5.04 0.65
N ALA A 130 -4.67 6.25 0.14
CA ALA A 130 -3.88 7.42 0.53
C ALA A 130 -4.77 8.67 0.56
N GLY A 131 -4.19 9.82 0.88
CA GLY A 131 -4.83 11.12 0.69
C GLY A 131 -3.90 12.05 -0.07
N THR A 132 -4.46 13.01 -0.80
CA THR A 132 -3.68 14.13 -1.34
C THR A 132 -3.21 15.02 -0.19
N ASP A 133 -2.14 15.78 -0.44
CA ASP A 133 -1.60 16.71 0.54
C ASP A 133 -2.64 17.78 0.91
N TYR A 134 -2.59 18.23 2.16
CA TYR A 134 -3.43 19.29 2.71
C TYR A 134 -2.70 20.01 3.83
N THR A 135 -3.09 21.25 4.13
CA THR A 135 -2.54 22.02 5.25
C THR A 135 -3.55 22.34 6.33
N ASP A 136 -4.84 22.12 6.08
CA ASP A 136 -5.91 22.34 7.05
C ASP A 136 -5.76 21.47 8.30
N LYS A 137 -5.45 22.14 9.41
CA LYS A 137 -5.30 21.52 10.74
C LYS A 137 -6.62 21.10 11.37
N ASN A 138 -7.75 21.55 10.83
CA ASN A 138 -9.09 21.22 11.34
C ASN A 138 -9.68 19.96 10.70
N ARG A 139 -9.01 19.37 9.72
CA ARG A 139 -9.43 18.10 9.12
C ARG A 139 -9.46 17.01 10.20
N HIS A 140 -10.60 16.34 10.37
CA HIS A 140 -10.81 15.37 11.44
C HIS A 140 -11.61 14.15 10.96
N TYR A 141 -10.99 12.97 11.09
CA TYR A 141 -11.54 11.69 10.66
C TYR A 141 -11.51 10.71 11.83
N ILE A 142 -12.59 9.97 12.01
CA ILE A 142 -12.64 8.83 12.92
C ILE A 142 -12.41 7.56 12.10
N ARG A 143 -11.35 6.81 12.42
CA ARG A 143 -11.00 5.58 11.72
C ARG A 143 -11.17 4.37 12.63
N ALA A 144 -12.01 3.44 12.20
CA ALA A 144 -12.08 2.09 12.75
C ALA A 144 -11.68 1.06 11.67
N ARG A 145 -11.19 -0.10 12.10
CA ARG A 145 -10.95 -1.27 11.25
C ARG A 145 -11.84 -2.40 11.73
N ILE A 146 -12.56 -3.01 10.79
CA ILE A 146 -13.40 -4.18 11.06
C ILE A 146 -12.66 -5.39 10.52
N THR A 147 -12.66 -6.48 11.29
CA THR A 147 -12.16 -7.78 10.85
C THR A 147 -13.34 -8.73 11.01
N VAL A 148 -13.68 -9.44 9.93
CA VAL A 148 -14.76 -10.45 9.91
C VAL A 148 -14.12 -11.82 9.89
#